data_AF-A0A1L8MP62-F1
#
_entry.id   AF-A0A1L8MP62-F1
#
_cell.length_a   1.000
_cell.length_b   1.000
_cell.length_c   1.000
_cell.angle_alpha   90.00
_cell.angle_beta   90.00
_cell.angle_gamma   90.00
#
_symmetry.space_group_name_H-M   'P 1'
#
loop_
_entity.id
_entity.type
_entity.pdbx_description
1 polymer ?
#
loop_
_entity_poly.entity_id
_entity_poly.type
_entity_poly.pdbx_seq_one_letter_code
_entity_poly.pdbx_strand_id
1 'polypeptide(L)' 'MALQNNIYLTTFYSGNISVEKIQTMLDFMATMKTEILIPQLFKLEDIAKAHAYLEAGSSIGKAVVLIGEAYDSIKAEV' A
#
# COMPACT_ATOMS: atom_id res chain seq x y z
N MET A 1 -2.02 5.22 -22.28
CA MET A 1 -3.05 5.31 -21.23
C MET A 1 -2.45 6.06 -20.07
N ALA A 2 -2.92 7.27 -19.78
CA ALA A 2 -2.47 8.03 -18.62
C ALA A 2 -3.27 7.56 -17.40
N LEU A 3 -2.61 7.37 -16.26
CA LEU A 3 -3.27 7.15 -14.97
C LEU A 3 -4.13 8.40 -14.68
N GLN A 4 -5.45 8.25 -14.72
CA GLN A 4 -6.44 9.28 -14.42
C GLN A 4 -7.05 8.99 -13.05
N ASN A 5 -7.59 10.01 -12.37
CA ASN A 5 -8.29 9.92 -11.07
C ASN A 5 -7.43 9.59 -9.84
N ASN A 6 -6.48 10.46 -9.47
CA ASN A 6 -5.67 10.32 -8.24
C ASN A 6 -4.93 8.97 -8.11
N ILE A 7 -4.71 8.27 -9.23
CA ILE A 7 -3.94 7.02 -9.25
C ILE A 7 -2.47 7.40 -9.35
N TYR A 8 -1.77 7.32 -8.22
CA TYR A 8 -0.33 7.50 -8.16
C TYR A 8 0.36 6.14 -8.31
N LEU A 9 1.12 5.98 -9.39
CA LEU A 9 2.06 4.87 -9.55
C LEU A 9 3.41 5.36 -9.05
N THR A 10 3.93 4.78 -7.97
CA THR A 10 5.33 4.96 -7.61
C THR A 10 6.15 4.48 -8.80
N THR A 11 6.94 5.37 -9.39
CA THR A 11 7.79 5.05 -10.54
C THR A 11 8.54 3.76 -10.28
N PHE A 12 8.60 2.85 -11.26
CA PHE A 12 9.43 1.63 -11.18
C PHE A 12 10.91 1.92 -10.90
N TYR A 13 11.32 3.20 -11.01
CA TYR A 13 12.62 3.71 -10.66
C TYR A 13 12.58 4.46 -9.32
N SER A 14 13.08 3.82 -8.28
CA SER A 14 13.19 4.40 -6.93
C SER A 14 14.33 5.42 -6.81
N GLY A 15 15.21 5.54 -7.82
CA GLY A 15 16.36 6.47 -7.80
C GLY A 15 16.02 7.96 -7.84
N ASN A 16 14.75 8.31 -8.03
CA ASN A 16 14.26 9.69 -7.93
C ASN A 16 13.97 10.14 -6.48
N ILE A 17 13.99 9.20 -5.53
CA ILE A 17 13.72 9.45 -4.12
C ILE A 17 15.01 9.20 -3.33
N SER A 18 15.42 10.18 -2.53
CA SER A 18 16.57 10.06 -1.66
C SER A 18 16.17 9.47 -0.30
N VAL A 19 17.12 8.83 0.37
CA VAL A 19 16.92 8.25 1.71
C VAL A 19 16.46 9.34 2.69
N GLU A 20 17.01 10.55 2.60
CA GLU A 20 16.66 11.65 3.50
C GLU A 20 15.19 12.07 3.34
N LYS A 21 14.64 12.04 2.12
CA LYS A 21 13.24 12.39 1.88
C LYS A 21 12.28 11.34 2.46
N ILE A 22 12.64 10.05 2.34
CA ILE A 22 11.86 8.96 2.95
C ILE A 22 11.88 9.11 4.47
N GLN A 23 13.07 9.31 5.04
CA GLN A 23 13.21 9.46 6.49
C GLN A 23 12.43 10.67 7.01
N THR A 24 12.52 11.81 6.34
CA THR A 24 11.75 13.02 6.68
C THR A 24 10.24 12.74 6.69
N MET A 25 9.73 11.97 5.73
CA MET A 25 8.32 11.60 5.68
C MET A 25 7.94 10.70 6.87
N LEU A 26 8.76 9.70 7.19
CA LEU A 26 8.53 8.79 8.32
C LEU A 26 8.55 9.54 9.67
N ASP A 27 9.52 10.42 9.86
CA ASP A 27 9.65 11.25 11.08
C ASP A 27 8.45 12.18 11.24
N PHE A 28 7.99 12.77 10.15
CA PHE A 28 6.78 13.60 10.12
C PHE A 28 5.54 12.79 10.54
N MET A 29 5.34 11.60 9.95
CA MET A 29 4.22 10.73 10.32
C MET A 29 4.26 10.32 11.80
N ALA A 30 5.44 9.99 12.32
CA ALA A 30 5.64 9.66 13.73
C ALA A 30 5.31 10.84 14.66
N THR A 31 5.76 12.04 14.31
CA THR A 31 5.48 13.28 15.05
C THR A 31 3.99 13.59 15.11
N MET A 32 3.31 13.40 13.98
CA MET A 32 1.87 13.66 13.86
C MET A 32 0.99 12.57 14.47
N LYS A 33 1.57 11.46 14.96
CA LYS A 33 0.86 10.27 15.47
C LYS A 33 -0.26 9.83 14.52
N THR A 34 0.04 9.84 13.23
CA THR A 34 -0.94 9.54 12.19
C THR A 34 -1.48 8.12 12.41
N GLU A 35 -2.80 7.99 12.53
CA GLU A 35 -3.45 6.69 12.59
C GLU A 35 -3.27 5.97 11.26
N ILE A 36 -2.67 4.77 11.31
CA ILE A 36 -2.48 3.94 10.12
C ILE A 36 -3.68 3.01 10.03
N LEU A 37 -4.53 3.25 9.02
CA LEU A 37 -5.65 2.34 8.72
C LEU A 37 -5.11 0.96 8.35
N ILE A 38 -5.74 -0.08 8.90
CA ILE A 38 -5.42 -1.47 8.57
C ILE A 38 -5.61 -1.67 7.06
N PRO A 39 -4.57 -2.07 6.31
CA PRO A 39 -4.70 -2.34 4.89
C PRO A 39 -5.54 -3.59 4.65
N GLN A 40 -6.23 -3.63 3.51
CA GLN A 40 -6.88 -4.86 3.07
C GLN A 40 -5.82 -5.81 2.49
N LEU A 41 -5.63 -6.94 3.15
CA LEU A 41 -4.63 -7.94 2.76
C LEU A 41 -5.21 -8.99 1.81
N PHE A 42 -4.43 -9.32 0.77
CA PHE A 42 -4.71 -10.40 -0.18
C PHE A 42 -3.48 -11.29 -0.36
N LYS A 43 -3.71 -12.56 -0.67
CA LYS A 43 -2.66 -13.45 -1.16
C LYS A 43 -2.41 -13.18 -2.64
N LEU A 44 -1.20 -13.50 -3.12
CA LEU A 44 -0.88 -13.37 -4.56
C LEU A 44 -1.83 -14.17 -5.46
N GLU A 45 -2.24 -15.36 -5.03
CA GLU A 45 -3.25 -16.19 -5.71
C GLU A 45 -4.63 -15.50 -5.83
N ASP A 46 -4.91 -14.53 -4.96
CA ASP A 46 -6.15 -13.75 -4.90
C ASP A 46 -6.03 -12.37 -5.55
N ILE A 47 -5.04 -12.13 -6.43
CA ILE A 47 -4.80 -10.82 -7.04
C ILE A 47 -6.03 -10.26 -7.77
N ALA A 48 -6.84 -11.11 -8.38
CA ALA A 48 -8.09 -10.70 -9.02
C ALA A 48 -9.09 -10.08 -8.02
N LYS A 49 -9.15 -10.60 -6.78
CA LYS A 49 -9.98 -10.03 -5.71
C LYS A 49 -9.43 -8.68 -5.24
N ALA A 50 -8.11 -8.51 -5.23
CA ALA A 50 -7.49 -7.22 -4.92
C ALA A 50 -7.86 -6.14 -5.95
N HIS A 51 -7.88 -6.49 -7.24
CA HIS A 51 -8.35 -5.59 -8.29
C HIS A 51 -9.84 -5.27 -8.14
N ALA A 52 -10.68 -6.28 -7.94
CA ALA A 52 -12.12 -6.09 -7.74
C ALA A 52 -12.41 -5.19 -6.52
N TYR A 53 -11.64 -5.33 -5.44
CA TYR A 53 -11.73 -4.45 -4.27
C TYR A 53 -11.49 -2.99 -4.64
N LEU A 54 -10.41 -2.69 -5.37
CA LEU A 54 -10.08 -1.32 -5.79
C LEU A 54 -11.11 -0.74 -6.78
N GLU A 55 -11.69 -1.58 -7.64
CA GLU A 55 -12.68 -1.16 -8.64
C GLU A 55 -14.08 -0.91 -8.04
N ALA A 56 -14.35 -1.39 -6.83
CA ALA A 56 -15.65 -1.28 -6.18
C ALA A 56 -16.06 0.17 -5.81
N GLY A 57 -15.17 1.16 -5.95
CA GLY A 57 -15.42 2.59 -5.71
C GLY A 57 -15.69 2.97 -4.24
N SER A 58 -15.84 1.98 -3.37
CA SER A 58 -16.05 2.09 -1.92
C SER A 58 -14.88 1.58 -1.10
N SER A 59 -13.80 1.14 -1.76
CA SER A 59 -12.58 0.71 -1.07
C SER A 59 -11.95 1.86 -0.30
N ILE A 60 -11.68 1.64 0.98
CA ILE A 60 -10.99 2.58 1.86
C ILE A 60 -9.59 2.03 2.17
N GLY A 61 -8.59 2.91 2.21
CA GLY A 61 -7.23 2.54 2.55
C GLY A 61 -6.47 1.84 1.41
N LYS A 62 -5.50 0.99 1.78
CA LYS A 62 -4.55 0.37 0.85
C LYS A 62 -4.84 -1.12 0.69
N ALA A 63 -4.91 -1.60 -0.55
CA ALA A 63 -4.84 -3.03 -0.86
C ALA A 63 -3.36 -3.47 -0.90
N VAL A 64 -3.02 -4.51 -0.16
CA VAL A 64 -1.66 -5.08 -0.11
C VAL A 64 -1.73 -6.56 -0.48
N VAL A 65 -0.97 -6.95 -1.50
CA VAL A 65 -0.85 -8.33 -1.95
C VAL A 65 0.48 -8.89 -1.45
N LEU A 66 0.41 -9.97 -0.68
CA LEU A 66 1.57 -10.60 -0.05
C LEU A 66 1.84 -11.98 -0.67
N ILE A 67 3.11 -12.37 -0.67
CA ILE A 67 3.58 -13.64 -1.25
C ILE A 67 3.73 -14.67 -0.12
N GLY A 68 3.13 -15.86 -0.30
CA GLY A 68 3.36 -17.02 0.56
C GLY A 68 3.28 -16.71 2.06
N GLU A 69 4.33 -17.09 2.78
CA GLU A 69 4.44 -17.01 4.25
C GLU A 69 4.34 -15.58 4.82
N ALA A 70 4.65 -14.56 4.01
CA ALA A 70 4.51 -13.17 4.43
C ALA A 70 3.04 -12.79 4.70
N TYR A 71 2.11 -13.38 3.94
CA TYR A 71 0.68 -13.16 4.18
C TYR A 71 0.26 -13.73 5.53
N ASP A 72 0.66 -14.98 5.81
CA ASP A 72 0.26 -15.69 7.02
C ASP A 72 0.87 -15.04 8.27
N SER A 73 2.10 -14.51 8.15
CA SER A 73 2.78 -13.80 9.23
C SER A 73 2.11 -12.46 9.55
N ILE A 74 1.82 -11.63 8.54
CA ILE A 74 1.21 -10.31 8.77
C ILE A 74 -0.24 -10.46 9.20
N LYS A 75 -1.01 -11.40 8.63
CA LYS A 75 -2.41 -11.62 9.00
C LYS A 75 -2.58 -12.07 10.47
N ALA A 76 -1.56 -12.65 11.08
CA ALA A 76 -1.59 -13.00 12.50
C ALA A 76 -1.44 -11.77 13.43
N GLU A 77 -0.93 -10.65 12.91
CA GLU A 77 -0.61 -9.44 13.67
C GLU A 77 -1.67 -8.32 13.54
N VAL A 78 -2.59 -8.43 12.58
CA VAL A 78 -3.70 -7.48 12.32
C VAL A 78 -5.06 -8.10 12.59
#